data_AF-A0A944H6C3-F1
#
_entry.id   AF-A0A944H6C3-F1
#
_cell.length_a   1.000
_cell.length_b   1.000
_cell.length_c   1.000
_cell.angle_alpha   90.00
_cell.angle_beta   90.00
_cell.angle_gamma   90.00
#
_symmetry.space_group_name_H-M   'P 1'
#
loop_
_entity.id
_entity.type
_entity.pdbx_description
1 polymer ?
#
loop_
_entity_poly.entity_id
_entity_poly.type
_entity_poly.pdbx_seq_one_letter_code
_entity_poly.pdbx_strand_id
1 'polypeptide(L)' 'MARDKAKDDKFFRCDEEHEHDYVVSLYSSQQQDRVSELLNDACKNNDIHYSKHIEVYKFIEKELGFSIPE' A
#
# COMPACT_ATOMS: atom_id res chain seq x y z
N MET A 1 17.40 18.68 -3.95
CA MET A 1 17.12 17.85 -5.13
C MET A 1 15.62 17.61 -5.15
N ALA A 2 14.89 18.34 -5.98
CA ALA A 2 13.46 18.14 -6.16
C ALA A 2 13.28 16.78 -6.84
N ARG A 3 12.92 15.75 -6.07
CA ARG A 3 12.59 14.43 -6.63
C ARG A 3 11.29 14.60 -7.39
N ASP A 4 11.40 14.63 -8.71
CA ASP A 4 10.30 14.57 -9.66
C ASP A 4 9.19 13.64 -9.15
N LYS A 5 8.04 14.25 -8.89
CA LYS A 5 6.73 13.65 -8.54
C LYS A 5 6.14 12.90 -9.75
N ALA A 6 6.92 12.02 -10.36
CA ALA A 6 6.51 11.22 -11.49
C ALA A 6 6.61 9.75 -11.08
N LYS A 7 5.57 9.23 -10.39
CA LYS A 7 5.33 7.78 -10.22
C LYS A 7 4.05 7.37 -9.45
N ASP A 8 3.10 8.27 -9.21
CA ASP A 8 1.79 7.89 -8.63
C ASP A 8 0.81 7.23 -9.62
N ASP A 9 1.21 7.08 -10.88
CA ASP A 9 0.50 6.23 -11.87
C ASP A 9 0.92 4.75 -11.79
N LYS A 10 1.64 4.35 -10.74
CA LYS A 10 1.91 2.94 -10.46
C LYS A 10 0.67 2.31 -9.82
N PHE A 11 0.15 1.30 -10.49
CA PHE A 11 -0.95 0.49 -9.99
C PHE A 11 -0.40 -0.53 -9.00
N PHE A 12 -1.06 -0.66 -7.86
CA PHE A 12 -0.91 -1.79 -6.98
C PHE A 12 -1.68 -2.98 -7.56
N ARG A 13 -1.02 -4.13 -7.66
CA ARG A 13 -1.64 -5.38 -8.08
C ARG A 13 -1.38 -6.45 -7.03
N CYS A 14 -2.45 -7.10 -6.60
CA CYS A 14 -2.36 -8.19 -5.63
C CYS A 14 -1.57 -9.40 -6.15
N ASP A 15 -1.48 -9.55 -7.47
CA ASP A 15 -0.72 -10.63 -8.11
C ASP A 15 0.80 -10.35 -8.17
N GLU A 16 1.22 -9.12 -7.82
CA GLU A 16 2.61 -8.69 -7.86
C GLU A 16 3.16 -8.56 -6.43
N GLU A 17 3.78 -9.63 -5.93
CA GLU A 17 4.33 -9.72 -4.56
C GLU A 17 5.26 -8.55 -4.22
N HIS A 18 6.05 -8.08 -5.19
CA HIS A 18 6.95 -6.95 -5.00
C HIS A 18 6.25 -5.60 -4.76
N GLU A 19 5.00 -5.43 -5.22
CA GLU A 19 4.20 -4.23 -4.92
C GLU A 19 3.65 -4.30 -3.48
N HIS A 20 3.27 -5.51 -3.02
CA HIS A 20 2.89 -5.74 -1.61
C HIS A 20 4.06 -5.43 -0.68
N ASP A 21 5.22 -6.04 -0.93
CA ASP A 21 6.43 -5.79 -0.15
C ASP A 21 6.85 -4.32 -0.18
N TYR A 22 6.72 -3.65 -1.33
CA TYR A 22 7.00 -2.23 -1.45
C TYR A 22 6.09 -1.42 -0.52
N VAL A 23 4.78 -1.60 -0.59
CA VAL A 23 3.82 -0.87 0.25
C VAL A 23 4.06 -1.15 1.74
N VAL A 24 4.28 -2.42 2.12
CA VAL A 24 4.55 -2.80 3.52
C VAL A 24 5.83 -2.14 4.01
N SER A 25 6.91 -2.13 3.20
CA SER A 25 8.20 -1.56 3.57
C SER A 25 8.18 -0.06 3.85
N LEU A 26 7.16 0.66 3.36
CA LEU A 26 6.99 2.08 3.67
C LEU A 26 6.58 2.32 5.12
N TYR A 27 6.02 1.34 5.82
CA TYR A 27 5.57 1.51 7.20
C TYR A 27 6.63 1.09 8.22
N SER A 28 6.48 1.57 9.46
CA SER A 28 7.38 1.17 10.55
C SER A 28 7.28 -0.33 10.83
N SER A 29 8.35 -0.95 11.33
CA SER A 29 8.39 -2.39 11.62
C SER A 29 7.25 -2.87 12.53
N GLN A 30 6.71 -2.02 13.40
CA GLN A 30 5.57 -2.34 14.26
C GLN A 30 4.21 -2.33 13.52
N GLN A 31 4.15 -1.66 12.37
CA GLN A 31 2.96 -1.53 11.53
C GLN A 31 2.98 -2.51 10.35
N GLN A 32 4.16 -2.97 9.93
CA GLN A 32 4.34 -3.85 8.77
C GLN A 32 3.46 -5.10 8.82
N ASP A 33 3.42 -5.79 9.96
CA ASP A 33 2.60 -7.00 10.11
C ASP A 33 1.11 -6.71 9.87
N ARG A 34 0.59 -5.63 10.44
CA ARG A 34 -0.82 -5.23 10.29
C ARG A 34 -1.15 -4.76 8.88
N VAL A 35 -0.24 -4.02 8.25
CA VAL A 35 -0.42 -3.56 6.86
C VAL A 35 -0.38 -4.76 5.92
N SER A 36 0.54 -5.70 6.14
CA SER A 36 0.65 -6.93 5.36
C SER A 36 -0.62 -7.79 5.44
N GLU A 37 -1.15 -7.99 6.65
CA GLU A 37 -2.42 -8.69 6.87
C GLU A 37 -3.58 -7.98 6.18
N LEU A 38 -3.72 -6.66 6.37
CA LEU A 38 -4.79 -5.88 5.75
C LEU A 38 -4.75 -5.96 4.22
N LEU A 39 -3.57 -5.78 3.62
CA LEU A 39 -3.40 -5.86 2.17
C LEU A 39 -3.75 -7.26 1.65
N ASN A 40 -3.34 -8.31 2.35
CA ASN A 40 -3.67 -9.69 1.98
C ASN A 40 -5.19 -9.94 2.01
N ASP A 41 -5.88 -9.44 3.04
CA ASP A 41 -7.32 -9.63 3.15
C ASP A 41 -8.10 -8.77 2.15
N ALA A 42 -7.67 -7.53 1.93
CA ALA A 42 -8.24 -6.67 0.89
C ALA A 42 -8.01 -7.23 -0.52
N CYS A 43 -6.87 -7.88 -0.75
CA CYS A 43 -6.58 -8.59 -1.99
C CYS A 43 -7.50 -9.79 -2.22
N LYS A 44 -7.74 -10.61 -1.18
CA LYS A 44 -8.69 -11.74 -1.24
C LYS A 44 -10.13 -11.27 -1.53
N ASN A 45 -10.50 -10.12 -0.97
CA ASN A 45 -11.83 -9.53 -1.15
C ASN A 45 -11.99 -8.80 -2.50
N ASN A 46 -10.92 -8.67 -3.29
CA ASN A 46 -10.85 -7.88 -4.52
C ASN A 46 -11.09 -6.37 -4.32
N ASP A 47 -10.96 -5.86 -3.11
CA ASP A 47 -11.18 -4.43 -2.80
C ASP A 47 -10.09 -3.54 -3.41
N ILE A 48 -8.85 -4.05 -3.48
CA ILE A 48 -7.67 -3.32 -3.98
C ILE A 48 -6.91 -4.05 -5.10
N HIS A 49 -7.54 -5.03 -5.76
CA HIS A 49 -6.88 -5.95 -6.72
C HIS A 49 -6.17 -5.25 -7.88
N TYR A 50 -6.73 -4.14 -8.37
CA TYR A 50 -6.14 -3.29 -9.41
C TYR A 50 -6.40 -1.82 -9.08
N SER A 51 -5.77 -1.34 -8.02
CA SER A 51 -5.97 0.02 -7.50
C SER A 51 -4.74 0.87 -7.69
N LYS A 52 -4.91 2.20 -7.68
CA LYS A 52 -3.73 3.08 -7.63
C LYS A 52 -3.10 3.01 -6.25
N HIS A 53 -1.78 3.18 -6.16
CA HIS A 53 -1.11 3.25 -4.86
C HIS A 53 -1.75 4.26 -3.90
N ILE A 54 -2.16 5.43 -4.40
CA ILE A 54 -2.87 6.43 -3.58
C ILE A 54 -4.18 5.91 -2.97
N GLU A 55 -4.90 5.02 -3.66
CA GLU A 55 -6.12 4.41 -3.14
C GLU A 55 -5.80 3.38 -2.06
N VAL A 56 -4.74 2.59 -2.26
CA VAL A 56 -4.23 1.63 -1.28
C VAL A 56 -3.78 2.34 -0.01
N TYR A 57 -3.06 3.46 -0.13
CA TYR A 57 -2.63 4.25 1.02
C TYR A 57 -3.81 4.86 1.78
N LYS A 58 -4.79 5.41 1.07
CA LYS A 58 -6.03 5.91 1.69
C LYS A 58 -6.81 4.79 2.37
N PHE A 59 -6.81 3.58 1.79
CA PHE A 59 -7.44 2.41 2.39
C PHE A 59 -6.74 2.00 3.69
N ILE A 60 -5.41 1.91 3.68
CA ILE A 60 -4.60 1.63 4.88
C ILE A 60 -4.83 2.69 5.96
N GLU A 61 -4.82 3.97 5.59
CA GLU A 61 -5.07 5.08 6.52
C GLU A 61 -6.49 5.02 7.11
N LYS A 62 -7.50 4.67 6.30
CA LYS A 62 -8.88 4.55 6.74
C LYS A 62 -9.09 3.37 7.71
N GLU A 63 -8.50 2.23 7.44
CA GLU A 63 -8.71 1.00 8.22
C GLU A 63 -7.81 0.92 9.45
N LEU A 64 -6.55 1.35 9.35
CA LEU A 64 -5.55 1.24 10.42
C LEU A 64 -5.15 2.58 11.05
N GLY A 65 -5.50 3.71 10.43
CA GLY A 65 -5.04 5.03 10.88
C GLY A 65 -3.56 5.29 10.60
N PHE A 66 -2.93 4.52 9.71
CA PHE A 66 -1.51 4.65 9.39
C PHE A 66 -1.31 5.50 8.15
N SER A 67 -0.71 6.67 8.34
CA SER A 67 -0.28 7.51 7.23
C SER A 67 1.07 7.02 6.70
N ILE A 68 1.32 7.20 5.39
CA ILE A 68 2.63 6.93 4.80
C ILE A 68 3.64 7.90 5.43
N PRO A 69 4.80 7.43 5.92
CA PRO A 69 5.86 8.34 6.32
C PRO A 69 6.43 9.05 5.07
N GLU A 70 6.50 10.38 5.13
CA GLU A 70 7.09 11.24 4.07
C GLU A 70 8.57 10.96 3.79
#